data_AF-A0A3G3C9E3-F1
#
_entry.id   AF-A0A3G3C9E3-F1
#
_cell.length_a   1.000
_cell.length_b   1.000
_cell.length_c   1.000
_cell.angle_alpha   90.00
_cell.angle_beta   90.00
_cell.angle_gamma   90.00
#
_symmetry.space_group_name_H-M   'P 1'
#
loop_
_entity.id
_entity.type
_entity.pdbx_description
1 polymer ?
#
loop_
_entity_poly.entity_id
_entity_poly.type
_entity_poly.pdbx_seq_one_letter_code
_entity_poly.pdbx_strand_id
1 'polypeptide(L)'
;FLDANMNVKIGDFGLAALLKFPEERKQTMCGTPNYIAPEVLFQKSGHSFEVDVWSVGVILYTLLVGKPPFQTNMVELIYEKIKKNEYEIPAESKISKESKDLIRKILTLDPAERPSLIEIMNHPWFRCGTFPTYVPSTATEADPCIAPIPREQSLQNFELLKEASNWDPHADDLAEEEKEDVDPVTLDKRAREQLRDQETQEEQRDQLDKAFERAIQPGSPISNLIKAGRQPLVKAGQGMPASRSSTHSLARATSALSISGKHHHTDSANGRRHDKENA
;
A
#
# COMPACT_ATOMS: atom_id res chain seq x y z
N PHE A 1 0.93 -9.31 16.27
CA PHE A 1 1.71 -10.00 17.33
C PHE A 1 0.86 -10.18 18.58
N LEU A 2 1.26 -11.04 19.52
CA LEU A 2 0.62 -11.22 20.82
C LEU A 2 1.64 -10.94 21.93
N ASP A 3 1.23 -10.23 22.99
CA ASP A 3 2.05 -10.09 24.20
C ASP A 3 1.88 -11.29 25.15
N ALA A 4 2.58 -11.27 26.30
CA ALA A 4 2.56 -12.35 27.29
C ALA A 4 1.15 -12.62 27.87
N ASN A 5 0.24 -11.66 27.76
CA ASN A 5 -1.14 -11.75 28.25
C ASN A 5 -2.13 -12.02 27.10
N MET A 6 -1.65 -12.46 25.94
CA MET A 6 -2.46 -12.73 24.73
C MET A 6 -3.17 -11.49 24.17
N ASN A 7 -2.71 -10.27 24.49
CA ASN A 7 -3.26 -9.06 23.87
C ASN A 7 -2.65 -8.85 22.48
N VAL A 8 -3.49 -8.45 21.52
CA VAL A 8 -3.05 -8.12 20.16
C VAL A 8 -2.18 -6.85 20.18
N LYS A 9 -1.03 -6.93 19.51
CA LYS A 9 -0.14 -5.80 19.21
C LYS A 9 0.03 -5.69 17.70
N ILE A 10 -0.37 -4.55 17.14
CA ILE A 10 -0.11 -4.21 15.73
C ILE A 10 1.40 -3.91 15.60
N GLY A 11 2.00 -4.38 14.52
CA GLY A 11 3.41 -4.15 14.22
C GLY A 11 3.65 -4.26 12.72
N ASP A 12 4.92 -4.20 12.32
CA ASP A 12 5.36 -4.17 10.92
C ASP A 12 4.75 -2.99 10.12
N PHE A 13 5.19 -1.79 10.46
CA PHE A 13 4.78 -0.54 9.81
C PHE A 13 5.56 -0.28 8.51
N GLY A 14 6.18 -1.29 7.89
CA GLY A 14 6.98 -1.13 6.66
C GLY A 14 6.19 -0.68 5.43
N LEU A 15 4.87 -0.84 5.47
CA LEU A 15 3.93 -0.34 4.46
C LEU A 15 3.02 0.78 4.98
N ALA A 16 3.22 1.24 6.22
CA ALA A 16 2.41 2.30 6.78
C ALA A 16 2.71 3.61 6.07
N ALA A 17 1.66 4.35 5.72
CA ALA A 17 1.77 5.64 5.05
C ALA A 17 0.98 6.68 5.84
N LEU A 18 1.62 7.81 6.12
CA LEU A 18 0.94 8.95 6.71
C LEU A 18 0.15 9.68 5.63
N LEU A 19 -1.16 9.83 5.84
CA LEU A 19 -1.99 10.76 5.08
C LEU A 19 -1.90 12.12 5.77
N LYS A 20 -1.36 13.12 5.07
CA LYS A 20 -1.19 14.49 5.57
C LYS A 20 -2.47 15.30 5.44
N PHE A 21 -3.37 14.89 4.55
CA PHE A 21 -4.66 15.53 4.32
C PHE A 21 -5.78 14.48 4.26
N PRO A 22 -6.99 14.77 4.77
CA PRO A 22 -8.11 13.81 4.77
C PRO A 22 -8.49 13.29 3.36
N GLU A 23 -8.27 14.13 2.34
CA GLU A 23 -8.57 13.83 0.94
C GLU A 23 -7.41 13.13 0.21
N GLU A 24 -6.28 12.94 0.88
CA GLU A 24 -5.13 12.28 0.29
C GLU A 24 -5.44 10.81 0.01
N ARG A 25 -4.97 10.33 -1.14
CA ARG A 25 -5.14 8.95 -1.60
C ARG A 25 -3.81 8.42 -2.08
N LYS A 26 -3.36 7.30 -1.52
CA LYS A 26 -2.11 6.64 -1.95
C LYS A 26 -2.36 5.81 -3.20
N GLN A 27 -1.36 5.75 -4.08
CA GLN A 27 -1.43 5.01 -5.35
C GLN A 27 -0.55 3.76 -5.36
N THR A 28 0.20 3.52 -4.28
CA THR A 28 1.17 2.43 -4.21
C THR A 28 0.45 1.07 -4.12
N MET A 29 0.77 0.16 -5.04
CA MET A 29 0.30 -1.22 -5.02
C MET A 29 1.14 -2.04 -4.02
N CYS A 30 0.72 -2.10 -2.76
CA CYS A 30 1.37 -2.89 -1.71
C CYS A 30 0.36 -3.79 -0.98
N GLY A 31 0.83 -4.90 -0.43
CA GLY A 31 0.02 -5.80 0.39
C GLY A 31 0.20 -7.28 0.07
N THR A 32 -0.33 -8.12 0.94
CA THR A 32 -0.38 -9.57 0.73
C THR A 32 -1.64 -9.91 -0.09
N PRO A 33 -1.55 -10.71 -1.18
CA PRO A 33 -2.67 -10.91 -2.10
C PRO A 33 -4.01 -11.33 -1.48
N ASN A 34 -4.01 -12.04 -0.34
CA ASN A 34 -5.26 -12.48 0.31
C ASN A 34 -5.98 -11.39 1.11
N TYR A 35 -5.30 -10.30 1.46
CA TYR A 35 -5.81 -9.24 2.34
C TYR A 35 -5.99 -7.90 1.63
N ILE A 36 -5.49 -7.78 0.41
CA ILE A 36 -5.53 -6.54 -0.36
C ILE A 36 -6.97 -6.16 -0.74
N ALA A 37 -7.30 -4.88 -0.59
CA ALA A 37 -8.62 -4.34 -0.93
C ALA A 37 -8.77 -4.14 -2.45
N PRO A 38 -10.00 -4.23 -3.01
CA PRO A 38 -10.23 -4.11 -4.45
C PRO A 38 -9.79 -2.76 -5.03
N GLU A 39 -9.96 -1.67 -4.30
CA GLU A 39 -9.56 -0.33 -4.70
C GLU A 39 -8.04 -0.17 -4.81
N VAL A 40 -7.26 -0.89 -4.00
CA VAL A 40 -5.81 -0.91 -4.16
C VAL A 40 -5.46 -1.53 -5.50
N LEU A 41 -6.12 -2.64 -5.89
CA LEU A 41 -5.82 -3.38 -7.12
C LEU A 41 -6.32 -2.70 -8.40
N PHE A 42 -7.51 -2.12 -8.36
CA PHE A 42 -8.28 -1.80 -9.57
C PHE A 42 -8.62 -0.33 -9.75
N GLN A 43 -8.54 0.49 -8.69
CA GLN A 43 -8.90 1.90 -8.77
C GLN A 43 -7.68 2.78 -8.98
N LYS A 44 -7.81 3.75 -9.91
CA LYS A 44 -6.76 4.75 -10.17
C LYS A 44 -6.87 5.98 -9.27
N SER A 45 -7.99 6.15 -8.57
CA SER A 45 -8.25 7.23 -7.62
C SER A 45 -7.40 7.12 -6.35
N GLY A 46 -6.72 5.99 -6.15
CA GLY A 46 -5.97 5.70 -4.94
C GLY A 46 -6.87 5.23 -3.79
N HIS A 47 -6.28 5.08 -2.62
CA HIS A 47 -6.93 4.50 -1.43
C HIS A 47 -6.59 5.24 -0.14
N SER A 48 -7.43 5.07 0.88
CA SER A 48 -7.31 5.66 2.23
C SER A 48 -7.57 4.59 3.30
N PHE A 49 -8.00 5.00 4.50
CA PHE A 49 -8.20 4.15 5.69
C PHE A 49 -9.14 2.95 5.47
N GLU A 50 -10.01 2.98 4.46
CA GLU A 50 -11.00 1.93 4.22
C GLU A 50 -10.35 0.60 3.78
N VAL A 51 -9.10 0.63 3.32
CA VAL A 51 -8.34 -0.59 2.98
C VAL A 51 -8.00 -1.42 4.22
N ASP A 52 -7.81 -0.77 5.37
CA ASP A 52 -7.56 -1.45 6.63
C ASP A 52 -8.84 -2.08 7.15
N VAL A 53 -9.99 -1.41 6.98
CA VAL A 53 -11.32 -1.97 7.29
C VAL A 53 -11.57 -3.24 6.49
N TRP A 54 -11.28 -3.25 5.18
CA TRP A 54 -11.35 -4.46 4.37
C TRP A 54 -10.47 -5.59 4.92
N SER A 55 -9.22 -5.27 5.26
CA SER A 55 -8.26 -6.23 5.83
C SER A 55 -8.76 -6.83 7.15
N VAL A 56 -9.40 -6.01 8.01
CA VAL A 56 -10.07 -6.48 9.24
C VAL A 56 -11.20 -7.46 8.92
N GLY A 57 -11.99 -7.21 7.88
CA GLY A 57 -13.03 -8.14 7.42
C GLY A 57 -12.47 -9.49 6.95
N VAL A 58 -11.36 -9.46 6.21
CA VAL A 58 -10.64 -10.67 5.79
C VAL A 58 -10.12 -11.45 7.00
N ILE A 59 -9.55 -10.76 7.99
CA ILE A 59 -9.07 -11.38 9.25
C ILE A 59 -10.23 -12.00 10.01
N LEU A 60 -11.34 -11.28 10.19
CA LEU A 60 -12.54 -11.78 10.86
C LEU A 60 -13.09 -13.04 10.19
N TYR A 61 -13.22 -13.02 8.86
CA TYR A 61 -13.61 -14.20 8.09
C TYR A 61 -12.65 -15.36 8.35
N THR A 62 -11.34 -15.10 8.29
CA THR A 62 -10.31 -16.13 8.46
C THR A 62 -10.36 -16.77 9.85
N LEU A 63 -10.55 -15.97 10.90
CA LEU A 63 -10.66 -16.47 12.28
C LEU A 63 -11.89 -17.36 12.48
N LEU A 64 -13.00 -17.07 11.80
CA LEU A 64 -14.26 -17.81 11.96
C LEU A 64 -14.38 -19.02 11.03
N VAL A 65 -13.80 -18.96 9.83
CA VAL A 65 -13.90 -20.00 8.79
C VAL A 65 -12.67 -20.89 8.73
N GLY A 66 -11.52 -20.41 9.22
CA GLY A 66 -10.24 -21.13 9.23
C GLY A 66 -9.41 -20.99 7.94
N LYS A 67 -9.89 -20.21 6.96
CA LYS A 67 -9.18 -19.88 5.71
C LYS A 67 -9.58 -18.50 5.21
N PRO A 68 -8.74 -17.78 4.43
CA PRO A 68 -9.13 -16.51 3.82
C PRO A 68 -10.27 -16.67 2.79
N PRO A 69 -11.12 -15.64 2.62
CA PRO A 69 -12.33 -15.68 1.79
C PRO A 69 -12.03 -15.88 0.29
N PHE A 70 -10.93 -15.29 -0.20
CA PHE A 70 -10.55 -15.31 -1.61
C PHE A 70 -9.42 -16.28 -1.93
N GLN A 71 -9.03 -17.14 -0.97
CA GLN A 71 -7.89 -18.04 -1.13
C GLN A 71 -8.08 -18.97 -2.33
N THR A 72 -7.07 -19.02 -3.20
CA THR A 72 -6.95 -19.99 -4.30
C THR A 72 -5.47 -20.36 -4.51
N ASN A 73 -5.21 -21.26 -5.45
CA ASN A 73 -3.86 -21.71 -5.79
C ASN A 73 -3.11 -20.75 -6.75
N MET A 74 -3.80 -19.75 -7.32
CA MET A 74 -3.22 -18.83 -8.31
C MET A 74 -3.59 -17.39 -7.94
N VAL A 75 -2.59 -16.51 -7.87
CA VAL A 75 -2.79 -15.12 -7.46
C VAL A 75 -3.76 -14.38 -8.37
N GLU A 76 -3.73 -14.67 -9.67
CA GLU A 76 -4.64 -14.08 -10.66
C GLU A 76 -6.11 -14.42 -10.34
N LEU A 77 -6.39 -15.63 -9.86
CA LEU A 77 -7.73 -16.03 -9.46
C LEU A 77 -8.17 -15.39 -8.15
N ILE A 78 -7.25 -15.12 -7.23
CA ILE A 78 -7.53 -14.34 -6.02
C ILE A 78 -8.03 -12.95 -6.43
N TYR A 79 -7.32 -12.28 -7.36
CA TYR A 79 -7.72 -10.96 -7.84
C TYR A 79 -9.05 -10.97 -8.58
N GLU A 80 -9.31 -11.98 -9.42
CA GLU A 80 -10.61 -12.14 -10.07
C GLU A 80 -11.74 -12.33 -9.07
N LYS A 81 -11.52 -13.11 -8.01
CA LYS A 81 -12.49 -13.27 -6.92
C LYS A 81 -12.72 -11.99 -6.13
N ILE A 82 -11.65 -11.27 -5.76
CA ILE A 82 -11.76 -9.98 -5.07
C ILE A 82 -12.57 -9.00 -5.93
N LYS A 83 -12.26 -8.91 -7.23
CA LYS A 83 -12.96 -8.03 -8.18
C LYS A 83 -14.46 -8.32 -8.28
N LYS A 84 -14.84 -9.59 -8.20
CA LYS A 84 -16.24 -10.04 -8.26
C LYS A 84 -16.92 -10.12 -6.88
N ASN A 85 -16.17 -9.82 -5.81
CA ASN A 85 -16.53 -10.10 -4.42
C ASN A 85 -17.03 -11.54 -4.18
N GLU A 86 -16.33 -12.50 -4.80
CA GLU A 86 -16.75 -13.90 -4.83
C GLU A 86 -16.11 -14.68 -3.67
N TYR A 87 -16.82 -14.71 -2.54
CA TYR A 87 -16.54 -15.56 -1.40
C TYR A 87 -17.83 -16.15 -0.83
N GLU A 88 -17.71 -17.27 -0.12
CA GLU A 88 -18.85 -17.94 0.49
C GLU A 88 -18.58 -18.16 1.97
N ILE A 89 -19.61 -18.01 2.81
CA ILE A 89 -19.56 -18.44 4.20
C ILE A 89 -20.24 -19.81 4.26
N PRO A 90 -19.52 -20.90 4.58
CA PRO A 90 -20.08 -22.26 4.50
C PRO A 90 -21.36 -22.41 5.33
N ALA A 91 -22.38 -23.07 4.80
CA ALA A 91 -23.69 -23.18 5.46
C ALA A 91 -23.62 -24.01 6.75
N GLU A 92 -22.74 -25.02 6.75
CA GLU A 92 -22.40 -25.92 7.84
C GLU A 92 -21.55 -25.26 8.94
N SER A 93 -21.01 -24.06 8.68
CA SER A 93 -20.22 -23.35 9.68
C SER A 93 -21.09 -22.93 10.87
N LYS A 94 -20.61 -23.15 12.09
CA LYS A 94 -21.25 -22.72 13.34
C LYS A 94 -21.09 -21.21 13.59
N ILE A 95 -21.18 -20.42 12.53
CA ILE A 95 -20.99 -18.98 12.55
C ILE A 95 -22.36 -18.31 12.77
N SER A 96 -22.43 -17.38 13.72
CA SER A 96 -23.67 -16.67 14.06
C SER A 96 -24.17 -15.78 12.92
N LYS A 97 -25.45 -15.39 12.98
CA LYS A 97 -26.04 -14.50 11.97
C LYS A 97 -25.38 -13.13 11.97
N GLU A 98 -25.05 -12.63 13.16
CA GLU A 98 -24.40 -11.35 13.41
C GLU A 98 -22.97 -11.34 12.85
N SER A 99 -22.23 -12.44 12.94
CA SER A 99 -20.91 -12.57 12.30
C SER A 99 -21.02 -12.49 10.78
N LYS A 100 -21.99 -13.22 10.20
CA LYS A 100 -22.22 -13.24 8.74
C LYS A 100 -22.64 -11.87 8.23
N ASP A 101 -23.46 -11.16 8.99
CA ASP A 101 -23.88 -9.79 8.68
C ASP A 101 -22.69 -8.82 8.72
N LEU A 102 -21.89 -8.85 9.78
CA LEU A 102 -20.71 -7.98 9.91
C LEU A 102 -19.69 -8.21 8.79
N ILE A 103 -19.37 -9.47 8.48
CA ILE A 103 -18.45 -9.82 7.38
C ILE A 103 -18.94 -9.24 6.05
N ARG A 104 -20.24 -9.35 5.76
CA ARG A 104 -20.80 -8.82 4.51
C ARG A 104 -20.73 -7.31 4.42
N LYS A 105 -20.99 -6.59 5.52
CA LYS A 105 -20.88 -5.13 5.57
C LYS A 105 -19.45 -4.66 5.34
N ILE A 106 -18.48 -5.30 5.99
CA ILE A 106 -17.07 -4.94 5.87
C ILE A 106 -16.51 -5.29 4.49
N LEU A 107 -16.79 -6.50 3.97
CA LEU A 107 -16.34 -6.96 2.65
C LEU A 107 -17.26 -6.44 1.53
N THR A 108 -17.54 -5.14 1.54
CA THR A 108 -18.25 -4.42 0.48
C THR A 108 -17.25 -3.86 -0.52
N LEU A 109 -17.53 -3.99 -1.83
CA LEU A 109 -16.62 -3.54 -2.88
C LEU A 109 -16.38 -2.04 -2.85
N ASP A 110 -17.45 -1.27 -2.68
CA ASP A 110 -17.38 0.18 -2.57
C ASP A 110 -16.78 0.55 -1.20
N PRO A 111 -15.61 1.21 -1.14
CA PRO A 111 -15.02 1.64 0.11
C PRO A 111 -15.91 2.60 0.91
N ALA A 112 -16.71 3.42 0.24
CA ALA A 112 -17.59 4.41 0.90
C ALA A 112 -18.79 3.77 1.60
N GLU A 113 -19.17 2.54 1.21
CA GLU A 113 -20.26 1.78 1.83
C GLU A 113 -19.77 0.86 2.95
N ARG A 114 -18.46 0.83 3.22
CA ARG A 114 -17.91 0.06 4.34
C ARG A 114 -18.15 0.81 5.65
N PRO A 115 -18.49 0.09 6.73
CA PRO A 115 -18.71 0.73 8.02
C PRO A 115 -17.40 1.30 8.60
N SER A 116 -17.50 2.41 9.31
CA SER A 116 -16.38 2.94 10.09
C SER A 116 -16.01 2.00 11.24
N LEU A 117 -14.84 2.18 11.85
CA LEU A 117 -14.45 1.38 13.03
C LEU A 117 -15.41 1.59 14.20
N ILE A 118 -15.96 2.82 14.37
CA ILE A 118 -16.98 3.12 15.37
C ILE A 118 -18.26 2.31 15.11
N GLU A 119 -18.71 2.27 13.86
CA GLU A 119 -19.89 1.50 13.45
C GLU A 119 -19.68 -0.01 13.64
N ILE A 120 -18.49 -0.51 13.30
CA ILE A 120 -18.08 -1.90 13.53
C ILE A 120 -18.14 -2.24 15.03
N MET A 121 -17.58 -1.40 15.89
CA MET A 121 -17.56 -1.61 17.34
C MET A 121 -18.95 -1.53 17.98
N ASN A 122 -19.89 -0.83 17.35
CA ASN A 122 -21.29 -0.77 17.77
C ASN A 122 -22.17 -1.89 17.19
N HIS A 123 -21.62 -2.71 16.29
CA HIS A 123 -22.34 -3.79 15.65
C HIS A 123 -22.86 -4.83 16.67
N PRO A 124 -24.06 -5.44 16.45
CA PRO A 124 -24.59 -6.48 17.33
C PRO A 124 -23.66 -7.66 17.57
N TRP A 125 -22.71 -7.93 16.66
CA TRP A 125 -21.71 -8.98 16.84
C TRP A 125 -20.91 -8.84 18.14
N PHE A 126 -20.50 -7.62 18.51
CA PHE A 126 -19.78 -7.34 19.75
C PHE A 126 -20.69 -7.38 21.00
N ARG A 127 -22.01 -7.23 20.85
CA ARG A 127 -22.97 -7.12 21.97
C ARG A 127 -23.77 -8.40 22.24
N CYS A 128 -23.87 -9.29 21.25
CA CYS A 128 -24.59 -10.56 21.34
C CYS A 128 -23.68 -11.74 21.70
N GLY A 129 -22.37 -11.60 21.46
CA GLY A 129 -21.37 -12.62 21.74
C GLY A 129 -20.99 -12.72 23.23
N THR A 130 -20.24 -13.78 23.56
CA THR A 130 -19.54 -13.91 24.83
C THR A 130 -18.21 -13.17 24.75
N PHE A 131 -17.99 -12.23 25.66
CA PHE A 131 -16.78 -11.43 25.76
C PHE A 131 -16.02 -11.82 27.03
N PRO A 132 -14.97 -12.65 26.94
CA PRO A 132 -14.14 -12.98 28.11
C PRO A 132 -13.24 -11.78 28.48
N THR A 133 -12.84 -11.70 29.75
CA THR A 133 -11.91 -10.66 30.23
C THR A 133 -10.46 -10.89 29.79
N TYR A 134 -10.12 -12.13 29.42
CA TYR A 134 -8.80 -12.49 28.89
C TYR A 134 -8.89 -13.76 28.04
N VAL A 135 -7.87 -13.99 27.23
CA VAL A 135 -7.66 -15.24 26.50
C VAL A 135 -6.50 -16.00 27.16
N PRO A 136 -6.67 -17.26 27.59
CA PRO A 136 -5.58 -18.01 28.21
C PRO A 136 -4.47 -18.30 27.18
N SER A 137 -3.22 -18.33 27.61
CA SER A 137 -2.08 -18.65 26.73
C SER A 137 -2.18 -20.04 26.10
N THR A 138 -2.86 -20.98 26.76
CA THR A 138 -3.12 -22.33 26.23
C THR A 138 -3.99 -22.33 24.97
N ALA A 139 -4.64 -21.21 24.63
CA ALA A 139 -5.45 -21.06 23.42
C ALA A 139 -4.64 -21.21 22.11
N THR A 140 -3.31 -21.15 22.17
CA THR A 140 -2.43 -21.42 21.01
C THR A 140 -2.30 -22.91 20.68
N GLU A 141 -2.62 -23.78 21.63
CA GLU A 141 -2.42 -25.24 21.52
C GLU A 141 -3.73 -26.00 21.46
N ALA A 142 -4.78 -25.49 22.11
CA ALA A 142 -6.08 -26.13 22.18
C ALA A 142 -7.20 -25.10 22.30
N ASP A 143 -8.42 -25.51 21.94
CA ASP A 143 -9.62 -24.67 22.08
C ASP A 143 -9.79 -24.24 23.55
N PRO A 144 -9.87 -22.91 23.84
CA PRO A 144 -10.00 -22.44 25.20
C PRO A 144 -11.38 -22.82 25.77
N CYS A 145 -11.39 -23.39 26.98
CA CYS A 145 -12.63 -23.62 27.72
C CYS A 145 -13.06 -22.32 28.41
N ILE A 146 -13.88 -21.53 27.73
CA ILE A 146 -14.48 -20.32 28.31
C ILE A 146 -15.77 -20.74 29.02
N ALA A 147 -15.82 -20.52 30.35
CA ALA A 147 -17.03 -20.77 31.12
C ALA A 147 -18.18 -19.90 30.60
N PRO A 148 -19.44 -20.37 30.63
CA PRO A 148 -20.58 -19.57 30.20
C PRO A 148 -20.64 -18.24 30.96
N ILE A 149 -20.54 -17.12 30.23
CA ILE A 149 -20.60 -15.76 30.81
C ILE A 149 -22.02 -15.21 30.59
N PRO A 150 -22.73 -14.78 31.65
CA PRO A 150 -24.01 -14.10 31.51
C PRO A 150 -23.90 -12.88 30.61
N ARG A 151 -24.96 -12.57 29.84
CA ARG A 151 -24.97 -11.46 28.89
C ARG A 151 -24.56 -10.12 29.51
N GLU A 152 -25.06 -9.82 30.71
CA GLU A 152 -24.73 -8.58 31.41
C GLU A 152 -23.23 -8.49 31.72
N GLN A 153 -22.64 -9.57 32.21
CA GLN A 153 -21.20 -9.64 32.47
C GLN A 153 -20.38 -9.58 31.18
N SER A 154 -20.84 -10.20 30.09
CA SER A 154 -20.22 -10.09 28.77
C SER A 154 -20.15 -8.64 28.30
N LEU A 155 -21.24 -7.87 28.46
CA LEU A 155 -21.27 -6.45 28.11
C LEU A 155 -20.34 -5.63 29.01
N GLN A 156 -20.31 -5.90 30.32
CA GLN A 156 -19.38 -5.24 31.23
C GLN A 156 -17.91 -5.51 30.85
N ASN A 157 -17.57 -6.75 30.50
CA ASN A 157 -16.22 -7.11 30.05
C ASN A 157 -15.83 -6.36 28.77
N PHE A 158 -16.78 -6.17 27.84
CA PHE A 158 -16.54 -5.42 26.62
C PHE A 158 -16.28 -3.93 26.88
N GLU A 159 -17.05 -3.30 27.78
CA GLU A 159 -16.82 -1.90 28.16
C GLU A 159 -15.48 -1.72 28.91
N LEU A 160 -15.13 -2.65 29.81
CA LEU A 160 -13.83 -2.64 30.49
C LEU A 160 -12.66 -2.74 29.50
N LEU A 161 -12.81 -3.53 28.42
CA LEU A 161 -11.78 -3.60 27.38
C LEU A 161 -11.64 -2.26 26.65
N LYS A 162 -12.75 -1.61 26.30
CA LYS A 162 -12.72 -0.29 25.65
C LYS A 162 -11.98 0.72 26.51
N GLU A 163 -12.31 0.79 27.80
CA GLU A 163 -11.62 1.64 28.76
C GLU A 163 -10.12 1.33 28.83
N ALA A 164 -9.75 0.05 28.97
CA ALA A 164 -8.35 -0.38 29.04
C ALA A 164 -7.55 -0.10 27.75
N SER A 165 -8.24 -0.04 26.60
CA SER A 165 -7.64 0.29 25.30
C SER A 165 -7.60 1.78 24.98
N ASN A 166 -8.09 2.65 25.88
CA ASN A 166 -8.31 4.07 25.62
C ASN A 166 -9.16 4.30 24.35
N TRP A 167 -10.23 3.52 24.18
CA TRP A 167 -11.14 3.65 23.05
C TRP A 167 -11.86 4.99 23.07
N ASP A 168 -11.76 5.75 21.98
CA ASP A 168 -12.45 7.01 21.80
C ASP A 168 -13.66 6.80 20.85
N PRO A 169 -14.91 6.93 21.34
CA PRO A 169 -16.10 6.79 20.50
C PRO A 169 -16.32 7.98 19.55
N HIS A 170 -15.58 9.09 19.73
CA HIS A 170 -15.66 10.32 18.95
C HIS A 170 -14.46 10.52 18.02
N ALA A 171 -13.64 9.48 17.81
CA ALA A 171 -12.47 9.56 16.96
C ALA A 171 -12.80 9.99 15.51
N ASP A 172 -13.97 9.60 15.01
CA ASP A 172 -14.45 9.99 13.67
C ASP A 172 -14.83 11.49 13.63
N ASP A 173 -15.34 12.07 14.74
CA ASP A 173 -15.76 13.48 14.83
C ASP A 173 -14.55 14.42 14.77
N LEU A 174 -13.43 14.05 15.42
CA LEU A 174 -12.18 14.83 15.38
C LEU A 174 -11.60 14.96 13.96
N ALA A 175 -11.78 13.92 13.13
CA ALA A 175 -11.37 13.95 11.74
C ALA A 175 -12.26 14.85 10.87
N GLU A 176 -13.46 15.21 11.35
CA GLU A 176 -14.35 16.18 10.69
C GLU A 176 -14.12 17.61 11.19
N GLU A 177 -13.85 17.82 12.48
CA GLU A 177 -13.48 19.14 13.00
C GLU A 177 -12.16 19.67 12.41
N GLU A 178 -11.16 18.79 12.21
CA GLU A 178 -9.94 19.14 11.46
C GLU A 178 -10.21 19.51 9.97
N LYS A 179 -11.35 19.12 9.39
CA LYS A 179 -11.76 19.56 8.04
C LYS A 179 -12.37 20.97 8.06
N GLU A 180 -13.02 21.38 9.15
CA GLU A 180 -13.70 22.68 9.25
C GLU A 180 -12.75 23.82 9.66
N ASP A 181 -11.75 23.56 10.52
CA ASP A 181 -10.79 24.57 10.97
C ASP A 181 -9.69 24.94 9.94
N VAL A 182 -9.68 24.28 8.78
CA VAL A 182 -8.77 24.60 7.67
C VAL A 182 -9.50 25.44 6.63
N ASP A 183 -9.46 26.75 6.82
CA ASP A 183 -9.93 27.73 5.84
C ASP A 183 -9.26 27.43 4.46
N PRO A 184 -10.01 27.03 3.41
CA PRO A 184 -9.44 26.40 2.20
C PRO A 184 -8.49 27.29 1.40
N VAL A 185 -8.46 28.59 1.71
CA VAL A 185 -7.84 29.63 0.90
C VAL A 185 -6.42 29.99 1.35
N THR A 186 -5.96 29.57 2.54
CA THR A 186 -4.72 30.16 3.13
C THR A 186 -3.61 29.17 3.51
N LEU A 187 -3.80 27.87 3.33
CA LEU A 187 -2.69 26.90 3.27
C LEU A 187 -2.18 26.84 1.83
N ASP A 188 -1.23 27.76 1.59
CA ASP A 188 -0.59 28.13 0.32
C ASP A 188 -0.57 26.97 -0.69
N LYS A 189 -1.28 27.15 -1.83
CA LYS A 189 -1.27 26.21 -2.97
C LYS A 189 0.15 25.80 -3.34
N ARG A 190 1.11 26.70 -3.13
CA ARG A 190 2.54 26.50 -3.32
C ARG A 190 3.15 25.45 -2.39
N ALA A 191 2.75 25.41 -1.12
CA ALA A 191 3.22 24.39 -0.17
C ALA A 191 2.65 23.01 -0.52
N ARG A 192 1.39 22.95 -0.96
CA ARG A 192 0.76 21.71 -1.44
C ARG A 192 1.39 21.21 -2.74
N GLU A 193 1.71 22.10 -3.68
CA GLU A 193 2.43 21.77 -4.91
C GLU A 193 3.86 21.31 -4.62
N GLN A 194 4.60 22.01 -3.75
CA GLN A 194 5.97 21.63 -3.37
C GLN A 194 6.05 20.26 -2.68
N LEU A 195 5.07 19.93 -1.83
CA LEU A 195 4.99 18.61 -1.19
C LEU A 195 4.66 17.51 -2.19
N ARG A 196 3.75 17.78 -3.14
CA ARG A 196 3.40 16.84 -4.21
C ARG A 196 4.59 16.61 -5.16
N ASP A 197 5.38 17.66 -5.42
CA ASP A 197 6.62 17.58 -6.18
C ASP A 197 7.69 16.76 -5.41
N GLN A 198 7.80 16.94 -4.09
CA GLN A 198 8.70 16.13 -3.25
C GLN A 198 8.31 14.64 -3.25
N GLU A 199 7.03 14.33 -3.13
CA GLU A 199 6.53 12.94 -3.18
C GLU A 199 6.78 12.32 -4.56
N THR A 200 6.53 13.07 -5.63
CA THR A 200 6.82 12.60 -7.00
C THR A 200 8.32 12.34 -7.19
N GLN A 201 9.18 13.18 -6.60
CA GLN A 201 10.63 12.98 -6.63
C GLN A 201 11.08 11.77 -5.81
N GLU A 202 10.46 11.54 -4.66
CA GLU A 202 10.77 10.39 -3.80
C GLU A 202 10.30 9.08 -4.45
N GLU A 203 9.12 9.05 -5.05
CA GLU A 203 8.63 7.92 -5.84
C GLU A 203 9.52 7.64 -7.06
N GLN A 204 9.98 8.69 -7.76
CA GLN A 204 10.93 8.52 -8.87
C GLN A 204 12.27 7.98 -8.38
N ARG A 205 12.75 8.41 -7.22
CA ARG A 205 13.99 7.91 -6.61
C ARG A 205 13.86 6.44 -6.24
N ASP A 206 12.75 6.04 -5.62
CA ASP A 206 12.48 4.63 -5.28
C ASP A 206 12.34 3.75 -6.53
N GLN A 207 11.72 4.28 -7.60
CA GLN A 207 11.65 3.58 -8.88
C GLN A 207 13.03 3.40 -9.52
N LEU A 208 13.88 4.45 -9.46
CA LEU A 208 15.26 4.40 -9.93
C LEU A 208 16.10 3.42 -9.12
N ASP A 209 15.98 3.42 -7.80
CA ASP A 209 16.71 2.51 -6.91
C ASP A 209 16.31 1.06 -7.16
N LYS A 210 15.00 0.77 -7.30
CA LYS A 210 14.50 -0.57 -7.69
C LYS A 210 14.97 -0.97 -9.08
N ALA A 211 15.01 -0.04 -10.04
CA ALA A 211 15.51 -0.31 -11.39
C ALA A 211 17.01 -0.57 -11.39
N PHE A 212 17.77 0.16 -10.59
CA PHE A 212 19.21 0.01 -10.41
C PHE A 212 19.56 -1.34 -9.77
N GLU A 213 18.87 -1.73 -8.71
CA GLU A 213 19.03 -3.05 -8.08
C GLU A 213 18.76 -4.19 -9.07
N ARG A 214 17.67 -4.11 -9.85
CA ARG A 214 17.39 -5.09 -10.92
C ARG A 214 18.48 -5.10 -11.99
N ALA A 215 19.03 -3.93 -12.31
CA ALA A 215 20.10 -3.78 -13.28
C ALA A 215 21.45 -4.28 -12.75
N ILE A 216 21.61 -4.63 -11.47
CA ILE A 216 22.86 -5.19 -10.90
C ILE A 216 22.76 -6.71 -10.68
N GLN A 217 21.56 -7.29 -10.77
CA GLN A 217 21.39 -8.73 -10.59
C GLN A 217 22.19 -9.57 -11.62
N PRO A 218 22.66 -10.77 -11.23
CA PRO A 218 23.44 -11.62 -12.12
C PRO A 218 22.65 -11.98 -13.40
N GLY A 219 23.16 -11.55 -14.56
CA GLY A 219 22.49 -11.73 -15.86
C GLY A 219 21.81 -10.48 -16.42
N SER A 220 21.81 -9.36 -15.69
CA SER A 220 21.35 -8.06 -16.16
C SER A 220 22.25 -7.48 -17.27
N PRO A 221 21.79 -6.46 -18.02
CA PRO A 221 22.60 -5.76 -19.02
C PRO A 221 23.93 -5.22 -18.50
N ILE A 222 23.98 -4.69 -17.26
CA ILE A 222 25.21 -4.15 -16.64
C ILE A 222 26.13 -5.29 -16.17
N SER A 223 25.58 -6.35 -15.57
CA SER A 223 26.33 -7.58 -15.24
C SER A 223 26.97 -8.18 -16.50
N ASN A 224 26.24 -8.18 -17.62
CA ASN A 224 26.72 -8.70 -18.90
C ASN A 224 27.80 -7.80 -19.52
N LEU A 225 27.69 -6.47 -19.36
CA LEU A 225 28.70 -5.52 -19.81
C LEU A 225 30.01 -5.63 -19.01
N ILE A 226 29.91 -5.79 -17.68
CA ILE A 226 31.08 -6.01 -16.80
C ILE A 226 31.76 -7.37 -17.10
N LYS A 227 30.98 -8.42 -17.42
CA LYS A 227 31.53 -9.71 -17.88
C LYS A 227 32.19 -9.60 -19.25
N ALA A 228 31.61 -8.87 -20.19
CA ALA A 228 32.17 -8.67 -21.53
C ALA A 228 33.49 -7.87 -21.50
N GLY A 229 33.61 -6.88 -20.60
CA GLY A 229 34.82 -6.08 -20.42
C GLY A 229 36.01 -6.81 -19.77
N ARG A 230 35.81 -8.03 -19.25
CA ARG A 230 36.87 -8.87 -18.66
C ARG A 230 37.47 -9.89 -19.63
N GLN A 231 37.18 -9.82 -20.93
CA GLN A 231 37.86 -10.69 -21.90
C GLN A 231 39.27 -10.13 -22.23
N PRO A 232 40.34 -10.93 -22.08
CA PRO A 232 41.69 -10.49 -22.42
C PRO A 232 41.78 -10.22 -23.94
N LEU A 233 42.34 -9.07 -24.32
CA LEU A 233 42.69 -8.78 -25.71
C LEU A 233 43.76 -9.77 -26.20
N VAL A 234 43.35 -10.73 -27.03
CA VAL A 234 44.28 -11.59 -27.77
C VAL A 234 44.96 -10.75 -28.86
N LYS A 235 46.30 -10.64 -28.79
CA LYS A 235 47.14 -10.00 -29.82
C LYS A 235 47.03 -10.78 -31.14
N ALA A 236 46.69 -10.07 -32.21
CA ALA A 236 46.81 -10.58 -33.58
C ALA A 236 48.30 -10.66 -33.98
N GLY A 237 48.77 -11.87 -34.32
CA GLY A 237 50.06 -12.14 -34.96
C GLY A 237 49.83 -12.89 -36.27
N GLN A 238 50.46 -12.39 -37.34
CA GLN A 238 50.25 -12.76 -38.75
C GLN A 238 50.64 -14.21 -39.10
N GLY A 239 49.88 -14.78 -40.06
CA GLY A 239 50.25 -15.99 -40.79
C GLY A 239 49.12 -16.46 -41.72
N MET A 240 49.10 -15.97 -42.97
CA MET A 240 48.31 -16.51 -44.09
C MET A 240 49.14 -17.61 -44.82
N PRO A 241 48.57 -18.53 -45.65
CA PRO A 241 47.39 -18.30 -46.48
C PRO A 241 46.35 -19.43 -46.71
N ALA A 242 45.20 -18.96 -47.23
CA ALA A 242 44.26 -19.56 -48.20
C ALA A 242 43.35 -20.76 -47.83
N SER A 243 42.03 -20.52 -47.75
CA SER A 243 41.05 -20.97 -48.77
C SER A 243 39.65 -20.33 -48.54
N ARG A 244 38.79 -20.42 -49.56
CA ARG A 244 37.59 -19.62 -49.88
C ARG A 244 36.35 -19.91 -49.00
N SER A 245 35.53 -18.89 -48.71
CA SER A 245 34.17 -18.68 -49.31
C SER A 245 33.18 -17.88 -48.41
N SER A 246 32.38 -17.02 -49.08
CA SER A 246 31.02 -16.53 -48.76
C SER A 246 30.78 -15.70 -47.48
N THR A 247 30.78 -14.36 -47.53
CA THR A 247 29.62 -13.43 -47.73
C THR A 247 28.42 -13.60 -46.78
N HIS A 248 28.30 -12.74 -45.76
CA HIS A 248 27.24 -11.73 -45.68
C HIS A 248 27.44 -10.78 -44.48
N SER A 249 27.41 -9.49 -44.79
CA SER A 249 27.42 -8.33 -43.91
C SER A 249 26.08 -8.12 -43.19
N LEU A 250 26.10 -7.55 -41.98
CA LEU A 250 25.37 -6.31 -41.64
C LEU A 250 25.63 -5.90 -40.18
N ALA A 251 26.55 -4.96 -39.99
CA ALA A 251 26.68 -4.14 -38.78
C ALA A 251 26.24 -2.72 -39.15
N ARG A 252 25.17 -2.23 -38.52
CA ARG A 252 24.73 -0.83 -38.64
C ARG A 252 23.89 -0.45 -37.43
N ALA A 253 24.47 0.31 -36.49
CA ALA A 253 23.83 1.40 -35.74
C ALA A 253 24.70 1.82 -34.54
N THR A 254 25.74 2.61 -34.79
CA THR A 254 26.32 3.52 -33.78
C THR A 254 26.62 4.82 -34.50
N SER A 255 25.88 5.89 -34.21
CA SER A 255 26.26 7.31 -34.33
C SER A 255 25.01 8.21 -34.35
N ALA A 256 24.72 8.91 -33.25
CA ALA A 256 24.08 10.22 -33.27
C ALA A 256 24.08 10.84 -31.86
N LEU A 257 25.24 11.36 -31.44
CA LEU A 257 25.32 12.47 -30.49
C LEU A 257 25.99 13.62 -31.25
N SER A 258 25.25 14.71 -31.45
CA SER A 258 25.77 15.97 -31.99
C SER A 258 24.97 17.12 -31.40
N ILE A 259 25.54 17.70 -30.34
CA ILE A 259 25.17 19.01 -29.79
C ILE A 259 25.56 20.07 -30.81
N SER A 260 24.63 20.96 -31.18
CA SER A 260 24.92 22.15 -31.99
C SER A 260 24.35 23.39 -31.29
N GLY A 261 25.25 24.21 -30.77
CA GLY A 261 24.95 25.56 -30.29
C GLY A 261 24.99 26.56 -31.45
N LYS A 262 24.07 27.53 -31.43
CA LYS A 262 24.17 28.75 -32.23
C LYS A 262 23.75 29.96 -31.38
N HIS A 263 24.72 30.83 -31.17
CA HIS A 263 24.53 32.25 -30.86
C HIS A 263 23.84 32.95 -32.04
N HIS A 264 22.91 33.87 -31.76
CA HIS A 264 22.75 35.08 -32.57
C HIS A 264 22.43 36.29 -31.67
N HIS A 265 23.30 37.28 -31.81
CA HIS A 265 23.20 38.66 -31.32
C HIS A 265 22.45 39.48 -32.38
N THR A 266 21.53 40.36 -31.99
CA THR A 266 21.32 41.69 -32.63
C THR A 266 20.59 42.63 -31.67
N ASP A 267 21.08 43.88 -31.69
CA ASP A 267 20.72 45.04 -30.88
C ASP A 267 19.31 45.59 -31.06
N SER A 268 18.78 46.29 -30.04
CA SER A 268 18.49 47.73 -30.18
C SER A 268 18.16 48.42 -28.85
N ALA A 269 18.65 49.64 -28.78
CA ALA A 269 18.72 50.55 -27.65
C ALA A 269 17.44 51.38 -27.42
N ASN A 270 17.17 51.71 -26.16
CA ASN A 270 16.91 53.08 -25.62
C ASN A 270 16.48 52.91 -24.15
N GLY A 271 17.21 53.38 -23.14
CA GLY A 271 17.27 54.79 -22.69
C GLY A 271 15.99 55.14 -21.89
N ARG A 272 15.98 55.70 -20.68
CA ARG A 272 16.94 56.44 -19.84
C ARG A 272 16.30 56.64 -18.44
N ARG A 273 17.15 56.56 -17.41
CA ARG A 273 17.28 57.46 -16.22
C ARG A 273 16.07 57.85 -15.37
N HIS A 274 16.14 57.55 -14.07
CA HIS A 274 16.50 58.45 -12.96
C HIS A 274 16.23 57.72 -11.64
N ASP A 275 17.24 57.41 -10.83
CA ASP A 275 17.81 58.25 -9.75
C ASP A 275 16.80 58.69 -8.68
N LYS A 276 17.11 58.25 -7.44
CA LYS A 276 16.94 58.88 -6.11
C LYS A 276 16.21 57.95 -5.13
N GLU A 277 16.88 57.39 -4.13
CA GLU A 277 17.46 58.05 -2.93
C GLU A 277 16.38 58.33 -1.86
N ASN A 278 16.68 57.86 -0.66
CA ASN A 278 16.16 58.20 0.68
C ASN A 278 14.99 57.41 1.30
N ALA A 279 15.28 57.12 2.59
CA ALA A 279 14.47 56.68 3.72
C ALA A 279 14.22 55.17 3.85
#